data_AF-A0A7X2TVW6-F1
#
_entry.id   AF-A0A7X2TVW6-F1
#
_cell.length_a   1.000
_cell.length_b   1.000
_cell.length_c   1.000
_cell.angle_alpha   90.00
_cell.angle_beta   90.00
_cell.angle_gamma   90.00
#
_symmetry.space_group_name_H-M   'P 1'
#
loop_
_entity.id
_entity.type
_entity.pdbx_description
1 polymer ?
#
loop_
_entity_poly.entity_id
_entity_poly.type
_entity_poly.pdbx_seq_one_letter_code
_entity_poly.pdbx_strand_id
1 'polypeptide(L)'
;MPLPAADYEFDVFFSYKRHALSIDWTRRVSTLFKFYLSHELNVPEARVFVDEESIELGEPWPEALQRALRRSKCLVCVWSPLYFQSDWCCSEWRSFQAREKMLAEGETARLIAPLKFHDGEHFPQEAQSIQWTDVSKYNSTLSAFWSSARALELEDILKSFSADVAQMVRNAPSFRDNWPVVSGHGLDRPRIELAKL
;
A
#
# COMPACT_ATOMS: atom_id res chain seq x y z
N MET A 1 -12.42 -22.51 -8.57
CA MET A 1 -13.57 -22.56 -7.65
C MET A 1 -13.87 -21.12 -7.25
N PRO A 2 -15.10 -20.60 -7.40
CA PRO A 2 -15.41 -19.27 -6.89
C PRO A 2 -15.28 -19.27 -5.37
N LEU A 3 -14.68 -18.22 -4.80
CA LEU A 3 -14.53 -18.09 -3.35
C LEU A 3 -15.91 -17.95 -2.70
N PRO A 4 -16.15 -18.54 -1.52
CA PRO A 4 -17.37 -18.29 -0.78
C PRO A 4 -17.52 -16.78 -0.53
N ALA A 5 -18.76 -16.27 -0.52
CA ALA A 5 -19.04 -14.85 -0.21
C ALA A 5 -18.54 -14.40 1.18
N ALA A 6 -18.01 -15.32 2.00
CA ALA A 6 -17.53 -15.15 3.37
C ALA A 6 -15.99 -15.23 3.52
N ASP A 7 -15.20 -15.00 2.46
CA ASP A 7 -13.73 -14.99 2.53
C ASP A 7 -13.13 -13.77 1.80
N TYR A 8 -11.83 -13.53 2.00
CA TYR A 8 -11.08 -12.48 1.32
C TYR A 8 -11.08 -12.70 -0.20
N GLU A 9 -11.36 -11.63 -0.94
CA GLU A 9 -11.27 -11.59 -2.40
C GLU A 9 -9.85 -11.33 -2.88
N PHE A 10 -9.06 -10.62 -2.08
CA PHE A 10 -7.71 -10.20 -2.41
C PHE A 10 -6.72 -10.65 -1.34
N ASP A 11 -5.53 -11.04 -1.78
CA ASP A 11 -4.41 -11.28 -0.91
C ASP A 11 -3.81 -9.94 -0.45
N VAL A 12 -3.77 -8.93 -1.32
CA VAL A 12 -3.18 -7.62 -1.02
C VAL A 12 -4.04 -6.48 -1.56
N PHE A 13 -4.22 -5.45 -0.75
CA PHE A 13 -4.60 -4.12 -1.20
C PHE A 13 -3.33 -3.30 -1.45
N PHE A 14 -3.11 -2.80 -2.66
CA PHE A 14 -1.93 -2.03 -3.03
C PHE A 14 -2.32 -0.56 -3.20
N SER A 15 -1.95 0.26 -2.21
CA SER A 15 -2.29 1.69 -2.13
C SER A 15 -1.09 2.57 -2.46
N TYR A 16 -1.32 3.60 -3.26
CA TYR A 16 -0.31 4.60 -3.59
C TYR A 16 -0.96 5.93 -3.99
N LYS A 17 -0.21 7.03 -3.84
CA LYS A 17 -0.66 8.30 -4.41
C LYS A 17 -0.33 8.37 -5.90
N ARG A 18 -1.37 8.38 -6.74
CA ARG A 18 -1.22 8.63 -8.18
C ARG A 18 -0.62 10.01 -8.45
N HIS A 19 0.39 10.04 -9.31
CA HIS A 19 0.99 11.25 -9.84
C HIS A 19 1.51 11.00 -11.26
N ALA A 20 1.38 11.97 -12.16
CA ALA A 20 1.69 11.78 -13.59
C ALA A 20 3.14 11.37 -13.84
N LEU A 21 4.09 11.84 -13.02
CA LEU A 21 5.51 11.54 -13.17
C LEU A 21 5.93 10.19 -12.59
N SER A 22 5.18 9.62 -11.65
CA SER A 22 5.55 8.37 -10.97
C SER A 22 4.66 7.18 -11.34
N ILE A 23 3.59 7.39 -12.11
CA ILE A 23 2.61 6.34 -12.42
C ILE A 23 3.24 5.14 -13.15
N ASP A 24 4.14 5.38 -14.10
CA ASP A 24 4.83 4.31 -14.82
C ASP A 24 5.74 3.51 -13.89
N TRP A 25 6.37 4.18 -12.93
CA TRP A 25 7.15 3.52 -11.90
C TRP A 25 6.27 2.63 -11.03
N THR A 26 5.16 3.17 -10.51
CA THR A 26 4.29 2.43 -9.59
C THR A 26 3.66 1.24 -10.26
N ARG A 27 3.19 1.36 -11.51
CA ARG A 27 2.65 0.25 -12.29
C ARG A 27 3.66 -0.87 -12.47
N ARG A 28 4.90 -0.52 -12.82
CA ARG A 28 5.94 -1.55 -13.01
C ARG A 28 6.31 -2.23 -11.69
N VAL A 29 6.39 -1.48 -10.60
CA VAL A 29 6.61 -2.03 -9.26
C VAL A 29 5.46 -2.94 -8.84
N SER A 30 4.20 -2.53 -9.02
CA SER A 30 3.05 -3.37 -8.66
C SER A 30 3.00 -4.65 -9.50
N THR A 31 3.36 -4.59 -10.79
CA THR A 31 3.47 -5.77 -11.65
C THR A 31 4.57 -6.73 -11.18
N LEU A 32 5.78 -6.24 -10.91
CA LEU A 32 6.89 -7.06 -10.42
C LEU A 32 6.58 -7.66 -9.04
N PHE A 33 6.04 -6.85 -8.13
CA PHE A 33 5.60 -7.28 -6.81
C PHE A 33 4.58 -8.42 -6.92
N LYS A 34 3.52 -8.25 -7.72
CA LYS A 34 2.49 -9.27 -7.95
C LYS A 34 3.09 -10.55 -8.53
N PHE A 35 4.03 -10.44 -9.46
CA PHE A 35 4.73 -11.58 -10.04
C PHE A 35 5.48 -12.39 -8.97
N TYR A 36 6.36 -11.76 -8.19
CA TYR A 36 7.09 -12.46 -7.13
C TYR A 36 6.17 -12.96 -6.01
N LEU A 37 5.15 -12.19 -5.64
CA LEU A 37 4.18 -12.62 -4.63
C LEU A 37 3.44 -13.90 -5.06
N SER A 38 3.14 -14.04 -6.36
CA SER A 38 2.50 -15.26 -6.89
C SER A 38 3.39 -16.49 -6.69
N HIS A 39 4.69 -16.35 -6.95
CA HIS A 39 5.68 -17.39 -6.70
C HIS A 39 5.82 -17.72 -5.21
N GLU A 40 5.94 -16.70 -4.36
CA GLU A 40 6.04 -16.89 -2.92
C GLU A 40 4.79 -17.59 -2.35
N LEU A 41 3.60 -17.22 -2.81
CA LEU A 41 2.36 -17.87 -2.40
C LEU A 41 2.14 -19.24 -3.08
N ASN A 42 2.98 -19.65 -4.02
CA ASN A 42 2.83 -20.86 -4.82
C ASN A 42 1.44 -20.96 -5.49
N VAL A 43 1.00 -19.86 -6.11
CA VAL A 43 -0.26 -19.77 -6.85
C VAL A 43 0.00 -19.30 -8.28
N PRO A 44 -0.89 -19.61 -9.25
CA PRO A 44 -0.74 -19.11 -10.62
C PRO A 44 -0.71 -17.58 -10.70
N GLU A 45 -1.50 -16.92 -9.85
CA GLU A 45 -1.58 -15.46 -9.79
C GLU A 45 -2.07 -15.00 -8.41
N ALA A 46 -1.31 -14.13 -7.75
CA ALA A 46 -1.71 -13.48 -6.50
C ALA A 46 -2.81 -12.45 -6.76
N ARG A 47 -3.82 -12.40 -5.89
CA ARG A 47 -4.96 -11.50 -6.06
C ARG A 47 -4.64 -10.15 -5.43
N VAL A 48 -4.02 -9.27 -6.20
CA VAL A 48 -3.67 -7.91 -5.76
C VAL A 48 -4.71 -6.93 -6.30
N PHE A 49 -5.45 -6.28 -5.41
CA PHE A 49 -6.25 -5.11 -5.75
C PHE A 49 -5.31 -3.90 -5.79
N VAL A 50 -5.26 -3.19 -6.92
CA VAL A 50 -4.49 -1.96 -7.05
C VAL A 50 -5.47 -0.80 -7.02
N ASP A 51 -5.30 0.12 -6.07
CA ASP A 51 -6.08 1.34 -6.06
C ASP A 51 -5.60 2.26 -7.21
N GLU A 52 -6.26 2.14 -8.36
CA GLU A 52 -6.01 2.99 -9.52
C GLU A 52 -6.85 4.27 -9.52
N GLU A 53 -7.73 4.46 -8.54
CA GLU A 53 -8.72 5.52 -8.59
C GLU A 53 -8.14 6.88 -8.19
N SER A 54 -8.47 7.87 -9.02
CA SER A 54 -8.33 9.29 -8.71
C SER A 54 -9.71 9.82 -8.36
N ILE A 55 -10.25 9.44 -7.20
CA ILE A 55 -11.53 10.00 -6.77
C ILE A 55 -11.28 11.47 -6.41
N GLU A 56 -11.96 12.36 -7.13
CA GLU A 56 -11.93 13.79 -6.87
C GLU A 56 -12.51 14.12 -5.49
N LEU A 57 -12.06 15.22 -4.90
CA LEU A 57 -12.57 15.71 -3.62
C LEU A 57 -14.09 15.88 -3.69
N GLY A 58 -14.83 15.16 -2.84
CA GLY A 58 -16.27 15.34 -2.67
C GLY A 58 -17.15 14.19 -3.17
N GLU A 59 -16.60 13.17 -3.83
CA GLU A 59 -17.38 11.98 -4.18
C GLU A 59 -17.50 11.01 -2.98
N PRO A 60 -18.68 10.39 -2.77
CA PRO A 60 -18.86 9.37 -1.75
C PRO A 60 -17.90 8.20 -2.00
N TRP A 61 -17.27 7.68 -0.94
CA TRP A 61 -16.34 6.55 -1.02
C TRP A 61 -16.96 5.39 -1.78
N PRO A 62 -16.46 5.07 -2.99
CA PRO A 62 -17.03 4.03 -3.81
C PRO A 62 -17.16 2.73 -3.02
N GLU A 63 -18.36 2.15 -3.04
CA GLU A 63 -18.65 0.90 -2.34
C GLU A 63 -17.69 -0.22 -2.76
N ALA A 64 -17.26 -0.20 -4.02
CA ALA A 64 -16.26 -1.10 -4.57
C ALA A 64 -14.91 -0.98 -3.84
N LEU A 65 -14.45 0.25 -3.55
CA LEU A 65 -13.19 0.49 -2.85
C LEU A 65 -13.29 0.07 -1.38
N GLN A 66 -14.39 0.40 -0.70
CA GLN A 66 -14.65 -0.07 0.67
C GLN A 66 -14.69 -1.59 0.76
N ARG A 67 -15.33 -2.24 -0.23
CA ARG A 67 -15.37 -3.70 -0.35
C ARG A 67 -13.97 -4.27 -0.56
N ALA A 68 -13.22 -3.74 -1.51
CA ALA A 68 -11.87 -4.22 -1.82
C ALA A 68 -10.94 -4.08 -0.61
N LEU A 69 -11.06 -2.98 0.13
CA LEU A 69 -10.37 -2.76 1.38
C LEU A 69 -10.75 -3.85 2.40
N ARG A 70 -12.05 -4.03 2.68
CA ARG A 70 -12.53 -5.04 3.65
C ARG A 70 -12.15 -6.48 3.28
N ARG A 71 -12.06 -6.75 1.98
CA ARG A 71 -11.81 -8.08 1.42
C ARG A 71 -10.36 -8.32 1.01
N SER A 72 -9.43 -7.48 1.47
CA SER A 72 -8.00 -7.69 1.34
C SER A 72 -7.37 -8.21 2.63
N LYS A 73 -6.47 -9.20 2.54
CA LYS A 73 -5.81 -9.77 3.73
C LYS A 73 -4.84 -8.79 4.39
N CYS A 74 -4.01 -8.11 3.61
CA CYS A 74 -3.08 -7.07 4.09
C CYS A 74 -3.01 -5.88 3.10
N LEU A 75 -2.31 -4.84 3.52
CA LEU A 75 -2.11 -3.58 2.81
C LEU A 75 -0.62 -3.41 2.47
N VAL A 76 -0.33 -3.17 1.20
CA VAL A 76 0.95 -2.64 0.74
C VAL A 76 0.76 -1.15 0.43
N CYS A 77 1.54 -0.28 1.07
CA CYS A 77 1.47 1.17 0.82
C CYS A 77 2.75 1.67 0.17
N VAL A 78 2.66 2.54 -0.83
CA VAL A 78 3.80 3.30 -1.36
C VAL A 78 3.82 4.68 -0.69
N TRP A 79 4.55 4.79 0.42
CA TRP A 79 4.57 5.98 1.27
C TRP A 79 5.42 7.10 0.71
N SER A 80 4.81 8.27 0.58
CA SER A 80 5.41 9.54 0.20
C SER A 80 4.70 10.68 0.96
N PRO A 81 5.24 11.91 1.00
CA PRO A 81 4.52 13.04 1.58
C PRO A 81 3.14 13.24 0.93
N LEU A 82 3.04 13.04 -0.39
CA LEU A 82 1.78 13.15 -1.13
C LEU A 82 0.77 12.05 -0.76
N TYR A 83 1.24 10.86 -0.37
CA TYR A 83 0.37 9.80 0.18
C TYR A 83 -0.31 10.30 1.45
N PHE A 84 0.46 10.86 2.39
CA PHE A 84 -0.08 11.29 3.67
C PHE A 84 -0.91 12.57 3.58
N GLN A 85 -0.81 13.35 2.50
CA GLN A 85 -1.70 14.49 2.21
C GLN A 85 -3.00 14.08 1.50
N SER A 86 -3.20 12.79 1.22
CA SER A 86 -4.37 12.26 0.53
C SER A 86 -5.34 11.65 1.55
N ASP A 87 -6.53 12.23 1.69
CA ASP A 87 -7.60 11.70 2.57
C ASP A 87 -7.89 10.23 2.25
N TRP A 88 -7.89 9.86 0.97
CA TRP A 88 -8.10 8.49 0.49
C TRP A 88 -7.04 7.51 1.00
N CYS A 89 -5.77 7.76 0.67
CA CYS A 89 -4.66 6.89 1.06
C CYS A 89 -4.54 6.78 2.59
N CYS A 90 -4.84 7.88 3.29
CA CYS A 90 -4.90 7.94 4.73
C CYS A 90 -6.10 7.17 5.32
N SER A 91 -7.26 7.15 4.65
CA SER A 91 -8.43 6.36 5.04
C SER A 91 -8.12 4.86 4.93
N GLU A 92 -7.46 4.46 3.86
CA GLU A 92 -7.06 3.07 3.63
C GLU A 92 -6.10 2.58 4.70
N TRP A 93 -5.03 3.34 4.91
CA TRP A 93 -4.04 3.05 5.94
C TRP A 93 -4.66 2.99 7.34
N ARG A 94 -5.46 3.99 7.72
CA ARG A 94 -6.11 4.02 9.04
C ARG A 94 -7.11 2.90 9.24
N SER A 95 -7.79 2.45 8.18
CA SER A 95 -8.69 1.30 8.26
C SER A 95 -7.92 0.02 8.59
N PHE A 96 -6.78 -0.22 7.94
CA PHE A 96 -5.92 -1.36 8.28
C PHE A 96 -5.30 -1.25 9.68
N GLN A 97 -4.92 -0.05 10.13
CA GLN A 97 -4.49 0.15 11.53
C GLN A 97 -5.61 -0.14 12.53
N ALA A 98 -6.84 0.29 12.23
CA ALA A 98 -7.98 0.00 13.08
C ALA A 98 -8.29 -1.51 13.11
N ARG A 99 -8.11 -2.21 11.99
CA ARG A 99 -8.20 -3.68 11.95
C ARG A 99 -7.12 -4.36 12.78
N GLU A 100 -5.87 -3.92 12.71
CA GLU A 100 -4.79 -4.45 13.57
C GLU A 100 -5.13 -4.29 15.06
N LYS A 101 -5.77 -3.19 15.45
CA LYS A 101 -6.24 -2.95 16.83
C LYS A 101 -7.40 -3.85 17.27
N MET A 102 -8.12 -4.47 16.33
CA MET A 102 -9.21 -5.40 16.63
C MET A 102 -8.75 -6.86 16.77
N LEU A 103 -7.48 -7.14 16.48
CA LEU A 103 -6.92 -8.46 16.66
C LEU A 103 -6.99 -8.86 18.14
N ALA A 104 -7.30 -10.12 18.41
CA ALA A 104 -7.46 -10.61 19.77
C ALA A 104 -6.12 -10.56 20.54
N GLU A 105 -6.18 -10.55 21.87
CA GLU A 105 -4.97 -10.65 22.70
C GLU A 105 -4.16 -11.90 22.31
N GLY A 106 -2.90 -11.69 21.90
CA GLY A 106 -2.00 -12.73 21.40
C GLY A 106 -1.90 -12.84 19.87
N GLU A 107 -2.80 -12.21 19.11
CA GLU A 107 -2.66 -12.05 17.66
C GLU A 107 -1.76 -10.84 17.36
N THR A 108 -0.57 -11.08 16.82
CA THR A 108 0.43 -10.04 16.47
C THR A 108 0.58 -9.86 14.96
N ALA A 109 -0.47 -10.17 14.20
CA ALA A 109 -0.44 -10.08 12.75
C ALA A 109 -0.26 -8.62 12.31
N ARG A 110 0.90 -8.33 11.69
CA ARG A 110 1.11 -7.07 10.97
C ARG A 110 0.41 -7.18 9.62
N LEU A 111 -0.47 -6.24 9.35
CA LEU A 111 -1.29 -6.17 8.15
C LEU A 111 -0.87 -5.04 7.22
N ILE A 112 0.11 -4.22 7.59
CA ILE A 112 0.60 -3.10 6.79
C ILE A 112 2.07 -3.32 6.42
N ALA A 113 2.37 -3.29 5.11
CA ALA A 113 3.70 -3.45 4.52
C ALA A 113 4.07 -2.19 3.70
N PRO A 114 4.84 -1.25 4.29
CA PRO A 114 5.15 0.00 3.61
C PRO A 114 6.42 -0.10 2.74
N LEU A 115 6.30 0.37 1.49
CA LEU A 115 7.42 0.79 0.65
C LEU A 115 7.65 2.29 0.85
N LYS A 116 8.78 2.68 1.46
CA LYS A 116 9.13 4.09 1.66
C LYS A 116 9.67 4.67 0.35
N PHE A 117 8.86 5.45 -0.36
CA PHE A 117 9.19 6.05 -1.65
C PHE A 117 9.96 7.37 -1.55
N HIS A 118 9.94 8.04 -0.39
CA HIS A 118 10.63 9.33 -0.17
C HIS A 118 11.39 9.37 1.17
N ASP A 119 11.93 10.52 1.56
CA ASP A 119 12.77 10.73 2.75
C ASP A 119 12.21 10.11 4.05
N GLY A 120 10.90 10.21 4.28
CA GLY A 120 10.23 9.82 5.52
C GLY A 120 10.14 10.95 6.56
N GLU A 121 10.79 12.09 6.31
CA GLU A 121 10.86 13.22 7.24
C GLU A 121 9.49 13.87 7.45
N HIS A 122 8.68 13.91 6.40
CA HIS A 122 7.35 14.53 6.40
C HIS A 122 6.21 13.55 6.69
N PHE A 123 6.53 12.33 7.14
CA PHE A 123 5.51 11.34 7.46
C PHE A 123 4.92 11.63 8.84
N PRO A 124 3.65 11.28 9.10
CA PRO A 124 3.08 11.31 10.45
C PRO A 124 3.94 10.53 11.45
N GLN A 125 3.97 10.95 12.71
CA GLN A 125 4.79 10.30 13.75
C GLN A 125 4.46 8.81 13.89
N GLU A 126 3.19 8.44 13.73
CA GLU A 126 2.76 7.04 13.77
C GLU A 126 3.35 6.25 12.60
N ALA A 127 3.37 6.82 11.40
CA ALA A 127 4.00 6.20 10.25
C ALA A 127 5.50 6.04 10.45
N GLN A 128 6.19 7.03 11.04
CA GLN A 128 7.62 6.99 11.35
C GLN A 128 8.01 5.87 12.33
N SER A 129 7.06 5.35 13.12
CA SER A 129 7.30 4.26 14.07
C SER A 129 7.16 2.85 13.46
N ILE A 130 6.66 2.75 12.22
CA ILE A 130 6.42 1.49 11.52
C ILE A 130 7.66 1.11 10.72
N GLN A 131 8.06 -0.16 10.73
CA GLN A 131 9.15 -0.64 9.87
C GLN A 131 8.74 -0.61 8.39
N TRP A 132 9.61 -0.06 7.54
CA TRP A 132 9.39 0.03 6.09
C TRP A 132 10.53 -0.60 5.30
N THR A 133 10.23 -0.96 4.06
CA THR A 133 11.22 -1.27 3.03
C THR A 133 11.59 0.02 2.29
N ASP A 134 12.84 0.46 2.42
CA ASP A 134 13.29 1.70 1.79
C ASP A 134 13.53 1.52 0.29
N VAL A 135 12.71 2.19 -0.52
CA VAL A 135 12.86 2.24 -1.99
C VAL A 135 13.14 3.65 -2.52
N SER A 136 13.44 4.60 -1.64
CA SER A 136 13.64 6.02 -1.99
C SER A 136 14.81 6.26 -2.94
N LYS A 137 15.79 5.34 -3.00
CA LYS A 137 16.92 5.41 -3.94
C LYS A 137 16.58 4.95 -5.36
N TYR A 138 15.40 4.36 -5.54
CA TYR A 138 14.97 3.68 -6.76
C TYR A 138 13.74 4.32 -7.40
N ASN A 139 13.35 5.51 -6.96
CA ASN A 139 12.12 6.21 -7.36
C ASN A 139 12.26 7.09 -8.61
N SER A 140 13.23 6.78 -9.49
CA SER A 140 13.48 7.59 -10.69
C SER A 140 12.29 7.54 -11.65
N THR A 141 11.92 8.71 -12.17
CA THR A 141 10.83 8.89 -13.14
C THR A 141 11.28 8.69 -14.59
N LEU A 142 12.59 8.55 -14.82
CA LEU A 142 13.17 8.41 -16.16
C LEU A 142 13.12 6.95 -16.64
N SER A 143 12.69 6.71 -17.87
CA SER A 143 12.59 5.36 -18.45
C SER A 143 13.93 4.60 -18.43
N ALA A 144 15.06 5.31 -18.62
CA ALA A 144 16.41 4.75 -18.57
C ALA A 144 16.77 4.10 -17.22
N PHE A 145 16.06 4.45 -16.14
CA PHE A 145 16.20 3.77 -14.85
C PHE A 145 16.06 2.26 -14.97
N TRP A 146 15.11 1.78 -15.77
CA TRP A 146 14.79 0.36 -15.90
C TRP A 146 15.84 -0.48 -16.62
N SER A 147 16.87 0.16 -17.19
CA SER A 147 18.04 -0.50 -17.78
C SER A 147 19.31 -0.29 -16.94
N SER A 148 19.18 0.26 -15.73
CA SER A 148 20.30 0.57 -14.83
C SER A 148 20.51 -0.52 -13.77
N ALA A 149 21.71 -0.56 -13.17
CA ALA A 149 22.00 -1.45 -12.04
C ALA A 149 21.05 -1.23 -10.85
N ARG A 150 20.59 0.01 -10.64
CA ARG A 150 19.61 0.33 -9.59
C ARG A 150 18.25 -0.33 -9.79
N ALA A 151 17.86 -0.62 -11.04
CA ALA A 151 16.63 -1.38 -11.28
C ALA A 151 16.78 -2.86 -10.90
N LEU A 152 17.96 -3.44 -11.07
CA LEU A 152 18.26 -4.80 -10.59
C LEU A 152 18.22 -4.85 -9.05
N GLU A 153 18.82 -3.86 -8.39
CA GLU A 153 18.77 -3.72 -6.93
C GLU A 153 17.32 -3.57 -6.41
N LEU A 154 16.50 -2.75 -7.09
CA LEU A 154 15.08 -2.64 -6.77
C LEU A 154 14.36 -3.98 -6.93
N GLU A 155 14.65 -4.74 -7.99
CA GLU A 155 14.03 -6.05 -8.22
C GLU A 155 14.35 -7.03 -7.08
N ASP A 156 15.59 -7.07 -6.61
CA ASP A 156 15.99 -7.93 -5.49
C ASP A 156 15.33 -7.50 -4.17
N ILE A 157 15.18 -6.19 -3.94
CA ILE A 157 14.39 -5.66 -2.82
C ILE A 157 12.93 -6.11 -2.92
N LEU A 158 12.33 -6.07 -4.11
CA LEU A 158 10.95 -6.50 -4.31
C LEU A 158 10.77 -8.01 -4.13
N LYS A 159 11.77 -8.84 -4.44
CA LYS A 159 11.74 -10.28 -4.14
C LYS A 159 11.66 -10.53 -2.63
N SER A 160 12.56 -9.92 -1.85
CA SER A 160 12.54 -10.04 -0.39
C SER A 160 11.25 -9.49 0.20
N PHE A 161 10.80 -8.32 -0.27
CA PHE A 161 9.56 -7.71 0.16
C PHE A 161 8.34 -8.61 -0.14
N SER A 162 8.28 -9.23 -1.32
CA SER A 162 7.20 -10.17 -1.67
C SER A 162 7.21 -11.41 -0.77
N ALA A 163 8.37 -11.92 -0.36
CA ALA A 163 8.46 -13.03 0.58
C ALA A 163 7.91 -12.65 1.97
N ASP A 164 8.25 -11.46 2.47
CA ASP A 164 7.72 -10.93 3.73
C ASP A 164 6.20 -10.74 3.65
N VAL A 165 5.70 -10.15 2.56
CA VAL A 165 4.25 -9.96 2.35
C VAL A 165 3.53 -11.30 2.19
N ALA A 166 4.14 -12.30 1.54
CA ALA A 166 3.56 -13.64 1.49
C ALA A 166 3.38 -14.24 2.88
N GLN A 167 4.32 -14.00 3.80
CA GLN A 167 4.16 -14.43 5.19
C GLN A 167 3.02 -13.68 5.89
N MET A 168 2.86 -12.38 5.64
CA MET A 168 1.71 -11.62 6.15
C MET A 168 0.38 -12.16 5.60
N VAL A 169 0.32 -12.50 4.32
CA VAL A 169 -0.86 -13.08 3.67
C VAL A 169 -1.22 -14.43 4.28
N ARG A 170 -0.24 -15.29 4.57
CA ARG A 170 -0.47 -16.60 5.21
C ARG A 170 -0.90 -16.46 6.68
N ASN A 171 -0.39 -15.44 7.37
CA ASN A 171 -0.68 -15.18 8.79
C ASN A 171 -1.89 -14.26 9.00
N ALA A 172 -2.56 -13.82 7.93
CA ALA A 172 -3.71 -12.94 8.05
C ALA A 172 -4.83 -13.61 8.86
N PRO A 173 -5.50 -12.86 9.76
CA PRO A 173 -6.59 -13.41 10.55
C PRO A 173 -7.73 -13.89 9.65
N SER A 174 -8.55 -14.82 10.14
CA SER A 174 -9.77 -15.26 9.45
C SER A 174 -10.65 -14.06 9.07
N PHE A 175 -11.29 -14.13 7.91
CA PHE A 175 -12.13 -13.04 7.42
C PHE A 175 -13.26 -12.69 8.41
N ARG A 176 -13.46 -11.40 8.60
CA ARG A 176 -14.60 -10.81 9.31
C ARG A 176 -15.11 -9.65 8.46
N ASP A 177 -16.41 -9.50 8.29
CA ASP A 177 -17.00 -8.46 7.45
C ASP A 177 -17.20 -7.11 8.17
N ASN A 178 -16.98 -7.09 9.48
CA ASN A 178 -17.34 -6.00 10.38
C ASN A 178 -16.17 -5.10 10.80
N TRP A 179 -14.98 -5.24 10.21
CA TRP A 179 -13.88 -4.35 10.57
C TRP A 179 -14.04 -2.95 9.94
N PRO A 180 -13.65 -1.90 10.67
CA PRO A 180 -14.05 -0.53 10.41
C PRO A 180 -13.40 0.02 9.14
N VAL A 181 -14.19 0.80 8.42
CA VAL A 181 -13.77 1.62 7.30
C VAL A 181 -13.67 3.04 7.86
N VAL A 182 -12.44 3.52 8.02
CA VAL A 182 -12.13 4.77 8.73
C VAL A 182 -11.91 5.87 7.72
N SER A 183 -12.69 6.95 7.80
CA SER A 183 -12.40 8.18 7.06
C SER A 183 -11.17 8.84 7.69
N GLY A 184 -10.07 8.87 6.95
CA GLY A 184 -8.84 9.54 7.32
C GLY A 184 -8.76 10.93 6.71
N HIS A 185 -8.23 11.87 7.46
CA HIS A 185 -7.80 13.16 6.94
C HIS A 185 -6.30 13.13 6.64
N GLY A 186 -5.93 13.58 5.45
CA GLY A 186 -4.55 13.83 5.07
C GLY A 186 -3.93 14.93 5.94
N LEU A 187 -2.61 14.93 6.00
CA LEU A 187 -1.85 16.02 6.59
C LEU A 187 -2.11 17.31 5.81
N ASP A 188 -2.18 18.41 6.55
CA ASP A 188 -2.24 19.74 5.94
C ASP A 188 -1.04 19.93 5.01
N ARG A 189 -1.33 20.46 3.82
CA ARG A 189 -0.26 20.83 2.89
C ARG A 189 0.52 21.98 3.52
N PRO A 190 1.86 21.92 3.59
CA PRO A 190 2.63 23.06 4.06
C PRO A 190 2.27 24.27 3.21
N ARG A 191 1.84 25.35 3.87
CA ARG A 191 1.65 26.63 3.20
C ARG A 191 3.04 27.09 2.76
N ILE A 192 3.28 27.12 1.45
CA ILE A 192 4.41 27.86 0.92
C ILE A 192 4.10 29.32 1.22
N GLU A 193 4.63 29.83 2.33
CA GLU A 193 4.75 31.27 2.46
C GLU A 193 5.65 31.71 1.31
N LEU A 194 5.08 32.41 0.34
CA LEU A 194 5.83 33.22 -0.62
C LEU A 194 6.53 34.32 0.17
N ALA A 195 7.54 33.95 0.95
CA ALA A 195 8.40 34.87 1.64
C ALA A 195 9.29 35.53 0.59
N LYS A 196 8.78 36.65 0.06
CA LYS A 196 9.52 37.73 -0.59
C LYS A 196 10.47 37.29 -1.72
N LEU A 197 9.92 37.20 -2.93
CA LEU A 197 10.68 37.62 -4.12
C LEU A 197 10.93 39.13 -4.07
#